data_AF-A0A919RPB7-F1
#
_entry.id   AF-A0A919RPB7-F1
#
_cell.length_a   1.000
_cell.length_b   1.000
_cell.length_c   1.000
_cell.angle_alpha   90.00
_cell.angle_beta   90.00
_cell.angle_gamma   90.00
#
_symmetry.space_group_name_H-M   'P 1'
#
loop_
_entity.id
_entity.type
_entity.pdbx_description
1 polymer ?
#
loop_
_entity_poly.entity_id
_entity_poly.type
_entity_poly.pdbx_seq_one_letter_code
_entity_poly.pdbx_strand_id
1 'polypeptide(L)'
;MAVSRRALIAALVATATLSLAPPAGAAESASAARAAVTDIREVINLLPYQVQFFKREDQSTFTVMANSRWTGSMWIPWAASETEMEDKHIIIYWSNGRLRLFQDYRDPSDQVKYSQMIVYHAAIPVPGASTGGGRKRVTVNPDGSLSMENIG
;
A
#
# COMPACT_ATOMS: atom_id res chain seq x y z
N MET A 1 52.54 72.22 -38.90
CA MET A 1 51.28 72.75 -39.46
C MET A 1 50.43 71.54 -39.86
N ALA A 2 49.16 71.34 -39.51
CA ALA A 2 48.17 72.14 -38.82
C ALA A 2 47.16 71.20 -38.12
N VAL A 3 46.53 71.75 -37.09
CA VAL A 3 45.46 71.22 -36.23
C VAL A 3 44.14 71.06 -36.98
N SER A 4 43.31 70.04 -36.70
CA SER A 4 41.84 70.14 -36.45
C SER A 4 41.23 68.72 -36.28
N ARG A 5 40.82 68.29 -35.07
CA ARG A 5 39.51 68.39 -34.40
C ARG A 5 38.33 67.66 -35.08
N ARG A 6 37.54 67.00 -34.20
CA ARG A 6 36.18 66.39 -34.32
C ARG A 6 36.21 64.86 -34.40
N ALA A 7 35.36 64.09 -33.73
CA ALA A 7 34.33 64.35 -32.74
C ALA A 7 34.03 63.05 -31.98
N LEU A 8 33.38 63.20 -30.81
CA LEU A 8 32.67 62.18 -30.04
C LEU A 8 31.95 61.15 -30.91
N ILE A 9 31.86 59.90 -30.41
CA ILE A 9 30.60 59.29 -29.96
C ILE A 9 30.96 58.13 -29.02
N ALA A 10 30.51 58.22 -27.77
CA ALA A 10 30.47 57.12 -26.82
C ALA A 10 29.26 56.24 -27.16
N ALA A 11 29.50 54.96 -27.42
CA ALA A 11 28.43 53.95 -27.49
C ALA A 11 28.53 53.06 -26.25
N LEU A 12 27.72 53.40 -25.25
CA LEU A 12 27.46 52.57 -24.07
C LEU A 12 26.59 51.39 -24.51
N VAL A 13 27.17 50.21 -24.69
CA VAL A 13 26.40 48.98 -24.92
C VAL A 13 26.02 48.41 -23.55
N ALA A 14 24.79 48.71 -23.11
CA ALA A 14 24.20 48.06 -21.95
C ALA A 14 23.86 46.61 -22.33
N THR A 15 24.64 45.65 -21.82
CA THR A 15 24.33 44.23 -21.95
C THR A 15 23.19 43.89 -21.00
N ALA A 16 21.96 43.87 -21.51
CA ALA A 16 20.83 43.32 -20.78
C ALA A 16 21.00 41.81 -20.64
N THR A 17 21.36 41.32 -19.47
CA THR A 17 21.28 39.90 -19.13
C THR A 17 19.81 39.51 -19.02
N LEU A 18 19.28 38.91 -20.08
CA LEU A 18 17.96 38.27 -20.06
C LEU A 18 18.05 37.03 -19.15
N SER A 19 17.66 37.17 -17.89
CA SER A 19 17.45 36.04 -16.99
C SER A 19 16.21 35.29 -17.47
N LEU A 20 16.39 34.21 -18.22
CA LEU A 20 15.33 33.25 -18.51
C LEU A 20 14.91 32.60 -17.19
N ALA A 21 13.83 33.09 -16.60
CA ALA A 21 13.12 32.34 -15.56
C ALA A 21 12.73 30.98 -16.16
N PRO A 22 13.00 29.85 -15.48
CA PRO A 22 12.52 28.57 -15.95
C PRO A 22 10.98 28.62 -16.03
N PRO A 23 10.36 28.01 -17.05
CA PRO A 23 8.92 27.93 -17.10
C PRO A 23 8.43 27.25 -15.82
N ALA A 24 7.48 27.89 -15.14
CA ALA A 24 6.68 27.30 -14.08
C ALA A 24 5.75 26.23 -14.69
N GLY A 25 6.36 25.18 -15.24
CA GLY A 25 5.71 23.94 -15.62
C GLY A 25 5.75 23.05 -14.39
N ALA A 26 4.57 22.74 -13.88
CA ALA A 26 4.34 21.86 -12.75
C ALA A 26 5.21 20.60 -12.85
N ALA A 27 6.25 20.52 -12.02
CA ALA A 27 6.70 19.25 -11.51
C ALA A 27 5.63 18.77 -10.51
N GLU A 28 4.46 18.35 -11.02
CA GLU A 28 3.68 17.35 -10.32
C GLU A 28 4.59 16.15 -10.19
N SER A 29 5.22 16.07 -9.02
CA SER A 29 5.87 14.85 -8.59
C SER A 29 4.77 13.81 -8.61
N ALA A 30 4.75 12.97 -9.64
CA ALA A 30 4.03 11.70 -9.61
C ALA A 30 4.65 10.89 -8.47
N SER A 31 4.23 11.21 -7.24
CA SER A 31 4.33 10.31 -6.11
C SER A 31 3.67 9.04 -6.61
N ALA A 32 4.48 8.03 -6.95
CA ALA A 32 3.99 6.70 -7.26
C ALA A 32 2.98 6.36 -6.16
N ALA A 33 1.69 6.38 -6.50
CA ALA A 33 0.61 6.28 -5.53
C ALA A 33 0.70 4.88 -4.93
N ARG A 34 1.34 4.79 -3.76
CA ARG A 34 1.37 3.55 -2.98
C ARG A 34 -0.01 3.36 -2.40
N ALA A 35 -0.51 2.13 -2.44
CA ALA A 35 -1.72 1.74 -1.74
C ALA A 35 -1.72 2.23 -0.29
N ALA A 36 -2.91 2.54 0.25
CA ALA A 36 -3.04 2.90 1.65
C ALA A 36 -2.84 1.64 2.52
N VAL A 37 -2.17 1.78 3.68
CA VAL A 37 -1.92 0.64 4.59
C VAL A 37 -3.26 0.11 5.12
N THR A 38 -3.45 -1.22 5.05
CA THR A 38 -4.59 -1.89 5.68
C THR A 38 -4.23 -2.40 7.07
N ASP A 39 -5.02 -2.03 8.08
CA ASP A 39 -4.82 -2.38 9.50
C ASP A 39 -6.03 -3.17 10.02
N ILE A 40 -5.83 -4.44 10.36
CA ILE A 40 -6.85 -5.29 10.97
C ILE A 40 -6.98 -4.87 12.44
N ARG A 41 -8.12 -4.27 12.78
CA ARG A 41 -8.43 -3.82 14.15
C ARG A 41 -9.33 -4.78 14.92
N GLU A 42 -10.04 -5.62 14.19
CA GLU A 42 -10.99 -6.56 14.75
C GLU A 42 -11.01 -7.84 13.91
N VAL A 43 -11.09 -8.98 14.58
CA VAL A 43 -11.34 -10.27 13.95
C VAL A 43 -12.52 -10.94 14.62
N ILE A 44 -13.50 -11.38 13.83
CA ILE A 44 -14.61 -12.22 14.27
C ILE A 44 -14.38 -13.64 13.76
N ASN A 45 -14.36 -14.61 14.66
CA ASN A 45 -14.26 -16.02 14.30
C ASN A 45 -15.62 -16.70 14.49
N LEU A 46 -16.27 -17.06 13.37
CA LEU A 46 -17.55 -17.79 13.37
C LEU A 46 -17.38 -19.30 13.22
N LEU A 47 -16.15 -19.81 13.21
CA LEU A 47 -15.89 -21.25 13.22
C LEU A 47 -16.11 -21.83 14.63
N PRO A 48 -16.48 -23.12 14.74
CA PRO A 48 -16.59 -23.81 16.01
C PRO A 48 -15.23 -24.21 16.61
N TYR A 49 -14.12 -23.74 16.02
CA TYR A 49 -12.75 -24.00 16.46
C TYR A 49 -11.95 -22.70 16.56
N GLN A 50 -10.85 -22.72 17.30
CA GLN A 50 -9.95 -21.57 17.33
C GLN A 50 -9.26 -21.34 15.98
N VAL A 51 -8.99 -20.06 15.67
CA VAL A 51 -8.23 -19.64 14.49
C VAL A 51 -6.99 -18.88 14.96
N GLN A 52 -5.83 -19.21 14.40
CA GLN A 52 -4.61 -18.45 14.63
C GLN A 52 -4.28 -17.57 13.43
N PHE A 53 -3.88 -16.33 13.73
CA PHE A 53 -3.29 -15.39 12.78
C PHE A 53 -1.80 -15.32 13.09
N PHE A 54 -0.95 -15.63 12.11
CA PHE A 54 0.50 -15.58 12.22
C PHE A 54 1.07 -14.74 11.08
N LYS A 55 1.65 -13.59 11.40
CA LYS A 55 2.24 -12.69 10.43
C LYS A 55 3.68 -13.10 10.16
N ARG A 56 3.97 -13.52 8.92
CA ARG A 56 5.27 -14.09 8.55
C ARG A 56 6.40 -13.07 8.63
N GLU A 57 6.11 -11.82 8.28
CA GLU A 57 7.09 -10.73 8.16
C GLU A 57 7.78 -10.37 9.48
N ASP A 58 7.03 -10.30 10.59
CA ASP A 58 7.54 -9.93 11.92
C ASP A 58 7.32 -11.00 12.99
N GLN A 59 6.84 -12.17 12.59
CA GLN A 59 6.55 -13.33 13.44
C GLN A 59 5.52 -13.06 14.56
N SER A 60 4.75 -11.98 14.46
CA SER A 60 3.66 -11.70 15.40
C SER A 60 2.50 -12.67 15.25
N THR A 61 1.84 -13.01 16.35
CA THR A 61 0.69 -13.92 16.34
C THR A 61 -0.36 -13.56 17.38
N PHE A 62 -1.61 -13.88 17.07
CA PHE A 62 -2.69 -13.95 18.04
C PHE A 62 -3.64 -15.09 17.69
N THR A 63 -4.41 -15.52 18.69
CA THR A 63 -5.42 -16.57 18.54
C THR A 63 -6.80 -15.99 18.83
N VAL A 64 -7.78 -16.36 18.01
CA VAL A 64 -9.19 -16.03 18.22
C VAL A 64 -9.93 -17.32 18.54
N MET A 65 -10.54 -17.38 19.73
CA MET A 65 -11.30 -18.55 20.17
C MET A 65 -12.52 -18.79 19.27
N ALA A 66 -13.07 -20.00 19.30
CA ALA A 66 -14.30 -20.35 18.59
C ALA A 66 -15.45 -19.39 18.96
N ASN A 67 -16.24 -18.96 17.98
CA ASN A 67 -17.38 -18.04 18.16
C ASN A 67 -17.05 -16.79 18.99
N SER A 68 -15.83 -16.26 18.82
CA SER A 68 -15.30 -15.17 19.62
C SER A 68 -14.77 -14.03 18.75
N ARG A 69 -14.27 -13.00 19.42
CA ARG A 69 -13.75 -11.79 18.81
C ARG A 69 -12.39 -11.45 19.40
N TRP A 70 -11.50 -11.00 18.53
CA TRP A 70 -10.26 -10.36 18.91
C TRP A 70 -10.29 -8.88 18.51
N THR A 71 -9.69 -8.03 19.33
CA THR A 71 -9.47 -6.61 19.04
C THR A 71 -7.99 -6.29 19.26
N GLY A 72 -7.43 -5.45 18.38
CA GLY A 72 -6.01 -5.10 18.44
C GLY A 72 -5.58 -4.29 17.22
N SER A 73 -4.36 -4.51 16.77
CA SER A 73 -3.85 -3.94 15.52
C SER A 73 -2.86 -4.91 14.89
N MET A 74 -3.10 -5.26 13.63
CA MET A 74 -2.19 -6.04 12.81
C MET A 74 -2.30 -5.53 11.38
N TRP A 75 -1.25 -4.88 10.91
CA TRP A 75 -1.17 -4.43 9.53
C TRP A 75 -0.95 -5.61 8.58
N ILE A 76 -1.61 -5.55 7.43
CA ILE A 76 -1.51 -6.57 6.39
C ILE A 76 -0.24 -6.30 5.57
N PRO A 77 0.70 -7.26 5.46
CA PRO A 77 1.89 -7.09 4.65
C PRO A 77 1.56 -6.80 3.18
N TRP A 78 2.39 -5.98 2.58
CA TRP A 78 2.36 -5.71 1.15
C TRP A 78 3.18 -6.74 0.37
N ALA A 79 2.62 -7.26 -0.71
CA ALA A 79 3.32 -8.14 -1.64
C ALA A 79 3.05 -7.72 -3.08
N ALA A 80 4.09 -7.79 -3.92
CA ALA A 80 4.03 -7.55 -5.35
C ALA A 80 4.58 -8.72 -6.19
N SER A 81 4.71 -9.91 -5.62
CA SER A 81 5.14 -11.10 -6.36
C SER A 81 4.92 -12.34 -5.50
N GLU A 82 5.09 -13.53 -6.09
CA GLU A 82 5.12 -14.79 -5.34
C GLU A 82 6.29 -14.84 -4.36
N THR A 83 7.47 -14.37 -4.77
CA THR A 83 8.65 -14.28 -3.90
C THR A 83 8.40 -13.38 -2.69
N GLU A 84 7.80 -12.21 -2.89
CA GLU A 84 7.44 -11.36 -1.75
C GLU A 84 6.35 -11.99 -0.90
N MET A 85 5.32 -12.58 -1.52
CA MET A 85 4.24 -13.24 -0.81
C MET A 85 4.75 -14.38 0.07
N GLU A 86 5.78 -15.11 -0.32
CA GLU A 86 6.37 -16.20 0.48
C GLU A 86 6.81 -15.72 1.88
N ASP A 87 7.35 -14.52 1.97
CA ASP A 87 7.83 -13.92 3.23
C ASP A 87 6.85 -12.90 3.85
N LYS A 88 5.95 -12.32 3.04
CA LYS A 88 5.07 -11.21 3.42
C LYS A 88 3.60 -11.58 3.29
N HIS A 89 3.12 -12.35 4.26
CA HIS A 89 1.70 -12.66 4.40
C HIS A 89 1.34 -12.92 5.86
N ILE A 90 0.03 -12.91 6.14
CA ILE A 90 -0.54 -13.45 7.37
C ILE A 90 -1.07 -14.84 7.06
N ILE A 91 -0.58 -15.85 7.77
CA ILE A 91 -1.16 -17.20 7.76
C ILE A 91 -2.35 -17.19 8.70
N ILE A 92 -3.53 -17.48 8.17
CA ILE A 92 -4.74 -17.72 8.94
C ILE A 92 -4.98 -19.21 8.91
N TYR A 93 -4.91 -19.88 10.05
CA TYR A 93 -5.03 -21.33 10.06
C TYR A 93 -5.84 -21.85 11.26
N TRP A 94 -6.49 -22.98 11.02
CA TRP A 94 -7.34 -23.72 11.95
C TRP A 94 -7.22 -25.22 11.66
N SER A 95 -7.97 -26.05 12.38
CA SER A 95 -7.78 -27.51 12.43
C SER A 95 -7.65 -28.19 11.06
N ASN A 96 -8.36 -27.72 10.03
CA ASN A 96 -8.41 -28.35 8.71
C ASN A 96 -8.30 -27.35 7.56
N GLY A 97 -7.86 -26.12 7.83
CA GLY A 97 -7.79 -25.09 6.80
C GLY A 97 -6.72 -24.05 7.07
N ARG A 98 -6.23 -23.47 5.97
CA ARG A 98 -5.16 -22.49 5.97
C ARG A 98 -5.34 -21.55 4.79
N LEU A 99 -5.30 -20.25 5.08
CA LEU A 99 -5.28 -19.17 4.11
C LEU A 99 -4.04 -18.32 4.32
N ARG A 100 -3.62 -17.64 3.27
CA ARG A 100 -2.56 -16.62 3.28
C ARG A 100 -3.19 -15.32 2.85
N LEU A 101 -3.11 -14.31 3.70
CA LEU A 101 -3.68 -12.99 3.49
C LEU A 101 -2.54 -11.99 3.26
N PHE A 102 -2.65 -11.18 2.22
CA PHE A 102 -1.69 -10.12 1.89
C PHE A 102 -2.41 -8.98 1.18
N GLN A 103 -1.81 -7.81 1.12
CA GLN A 103 -2.30 -6.69 0.33
C GLN A 103 -1.44 -6.55 -0.91
N ASP A 104 -2.08 -6.67 -2.07
CA ASP A 104 -1.52 -6.20 -3.32
C ASP A 104 -1.53 -4.67 -3.27
N TYR A 105 -0.37 -4.06 -3.46
CA TYR A 105 -0.20 -2.61 -3.38
C TYR A 105 0.06 -1.97 -4.74
N ARG A 106 0.14 -2.77 -5.81
CA ARG A 106 0.45 -2.28 -7.16
C ARG A 106 -0.79 -1.69 -7.79
N ASP A 107 -0.74 -0.45 -8.23
CA ASP A 107 -1.79 0.19 -9.04
C ASP A 107 -2.08 -0.63 -10.32
N PRO A 108 -3.35 -0.93 -10.68
CA PRO A 108 -4.61 -0.51 -10.05
C PRO A 108 -5.11 -1.43 -8.90
N SER A 109 -4.35 -2.46 -8.57
CA SER A 109 -4.68 -3.44 -7.54
C SER A 109 -4.21 -2.99 -6.15
N ASP A 110 -4.88 -2.00 -5.55
CA ASP A 110 -4.87 -1.77 -4.10
C ASP A 110 -5.93 -2.65 -3.44
N GLN A 111 -5.60 -3.92 -3.20
CA GLN A 111 -6.55 -4.94 -2.76
C GLN A 111 -5.94 -5.92 -1.77
N VAL A 112 -6.64 -6.17 -0.67
CA VAL A 112 -6.39 -7.31 0.19
C VAL A 112 -6.88 -8.58 -0.48
N LYS A 113 -5.96 -9.52 -0.70
CA LYS A 113 -6.20 -10.81 -1.36
C LYS A 113 -5.88 -11.96 -0.42
N TYR A 114 -6.46 -13.12 -0.71
CA TYR A 114 -6.13 -14.34 -0.01
C TYR A 114 -5.98 -15.54 -0.95
N SER A 115 -5.20 -16.53 -0.52
CA SER A 115 -5.00 -17.79 -1.24
C SER A 115 -4.77 -18.95 -0.28
N GLN A 116 -5.15 -20.16 -0.68
CA GLN A 116 -4.85 -21.41 0.06
C GLN A 116 -3.40 -21.87 -0.13
N MET A 117 -2.74 -21.40 -1.19
CA MET A 117 -1.36 -21.75 -1.57
C MET A 117 -0.49 -20.49 -1.65
N ILE A 118 0.82 -20.65 -1.81
CA ILE A 118 1.72 -19.53 -2.12
C ILE A 118 1.63 -19.27 -3.63
N VAL A 119 0.55 -18.60 -4.05
CA VAL A 119 0.30 -18.27 -5.45
C VAL A 119 -0.31 -16.88 -5.49
N TYR A 120 0.52 -15.90 -5.83
CA TYR A 120 0.15 -14.48 -5.81
C TYR A 120 -0.84 -14.15 -6.94
N HIS A 121 -0.58 -14.64 -8.16
CA HIS A 121 -1.39 -14.30 -9.34
C HIS A 121 -2.79 -14.92 -9.34
N ALA A 122 -2.96 -16.05 -8.67
CA ALA A 122 -4.25 -16.73 -8.51
C ALA A 122 -4.97 -16.37 -7.20
N ALA A 123 -4.40 -15.49 -6.38
CA ALA A 123 -5.04 -15.03 -5.16
C ALA A 123 -6.26 -14.17 -5.51
N ILE A 124 -7.34 -14.38 -4.77
CA ILE A 124 -8.60 -13.67 -5.00
C ILE A 124 -8.79 -12.56 -3.96
N PRO A 125 -9.45 -11.44 -4.32
CA PRO A 125 -9.77 -10.40 -3.35
C PRO A 125 -10.61 -10.95 -2.20
N VAL A 126 -10.37 -10.49 -0.98
CA VAL A 126 -11.26 -10.79 0.14
C VAL A 126 -12.63 -10.16 -0.15
N PRO A 127 -13.73 -10.92 -0.05
CA PRO A 127 -15.09 -10.37 -0.19
C PRO A 127 -15.33 -9.17 0.73
N GLY A 128 -16.01 -8.14 0.22
CA GLY A 128 -16.32 -6.92 0.96
C GLY A 128 -15.31 -5.79 0.74
N ALA A 129 -14.93 -5.10 1.81
CA ALA A 129 -14.11 -3.89 1.78
C ALA A 129 -12.60 -4.16 1.63
N SER A 130 -12.20 -4.90 0.60
CA SER A 130 -10.80 -5.28 0.36
C SER A 130 -9.92 -4.17 -0.24
N THR A 131 -10.48 -3.05 -0.70
CA THR A 131 -9.71 -1.93 -1.28
C THR A 131 -9.54 -0.76 -0.31
N GLY A 132 -8.64 0.18 -0.66
CA GLY A 132 -8.60 1.54 -0.10
C GLY A 132 -7.95 1.68 1.27
N GLY A 133 -7.18 0.67 1.72
CA GLY A 133 -6.51 0.66 3.03
C GLY A 133 -7.43 0.96 4.21
N GLY A 134 -6.84 1.43 5.31
CA GLY A 134 -7.57 1.86 6.51
C GLY A 134 -7.85 0.74 7.51
N ARG A 135 -8.72 1.02 8.48
CA ARG A 135 -9.04 0.09 9.57
C ARG A 135 -10.10 -0.90 9.12
N LYS A 136 -9.79 -2.19 9.26
CA LYS A 136 -10.65 -3.27 8.82
C LYS A 136 -11.04 -4.19 9.96
N ARG A 137 -12.25 -4.73 9.84
CA ARG A 137 -12.67 -5.97 10.50
C ARG A 137 -12.54 -7.12 9.51
N VAL A 138 -11.99 -8.23 9.96
CA VAL A 138 -11.97 -9.51 9.23
C VAL A 138 -12.92 -10.48 9.91
N THR A 139 -13.77 -11.14 9.14
CA THR A 139 -14.62 -12.23 9.63
C THR A 139 -14.17 -13.53 8.99
N VAL A 140 -13.92 -14.54 9.82
CA VAL A 140 -13.75 -15.94 9.38
C VAL A 140 -15.11 -16.60 9.45
N ASN A 141 -15.69 -16.89 8.29
CA ASN A 141 -17.06 -17.39 8.15
C ASN A 141 -17.14 -18.88 8.52
N PRO A 142 -18.36 -19.42 8.78
CA PRO A 142 -18.54 -20.83 9.12
C PRO A 142 -18.03 -21.83 8.07
N ASP A 143 -17.92 -21.43 6.80
CA ASP A 143 -17.38 -22.23 5.69
C ASP A 143 -15.85 -22.12 5.54
N GLY A 144 -15.19 -21.34 6.41
CA GLY A 144 -13.75 -21.07 6.36
C GLY A 144 -13.36 -19.98 5.35
N SER A 145 -14.32 -19.34 4.68
CA SER A 145 -14.05 -18.16 3.85
C SER A 145 -13.80 -16.91 4.71
N LEU A 146 -13.29 -15.86 4.07
CA LEU A 146 -13.07 -14.56 4.70
C LEU A 146 -14.06 -13.53 4.17
N SER A 147 -14.41 -12.57 4.99
CA SER A 147 -15.01 -11.30 4.55
C SER A 147 -14.38 -10.13 5.30
N MET A 148 -14.47 -8.94 4.71
CA MET A 148 -13.85 -7.72 5.22
C MET A 148 -14.82 -6.54 5.24
N GLU A 149 -14.75 -5.75 6.31
CA GLU A 149 -15.57 -4.55 6.50
C GLU A 149 -14.69 -3.36 6.94
N ASN A 150 -15.07 -2.14 6.54
CA ASN A 150 -14.48 -0.92 7.08
C ASN A 150 -15.04 -0.63 8.47
N ILE A 151 -14.20 -0.23 9.43
CA ILE A 151 -14.63 0.06 10.81
C ILE A 151 -14.16 1.41 11.35
N GLY A 152 -13.74 2.33 10.48
CA GLY A 152 -13.41 3.72 10.83
C GLY A 152 -12.29 4.31 10.01
#